data_AF-A0A5Q4DG88-F1
#
_entry.id   AF-A0A5Q4DG88-F1
#
_cell.length_a   1.000
_cell.length_b   1.000
_cell.length_c   1.000
_cell.angle_alpha   90.00
_cell.angle_beta   90.00
_cell.angle_gamma   90.00
#
_symmetry.space_group_name_H-M   'P 1'
#
loop_
_entity.id
_entity.type
_entity.pdbx_description
1 polymer ?
#
loop_
_entity_poly.entity_id
_entity_poly.type
_entity_poly.pdbx_seq_one_letter_code
_entity_poly.pdbx_strand_id
1 'polypeptide(L)'
;MYRRSGGAHGGQGPVTIPRLRSFLLCPPSSLLLPRDVMNRLGLACLLGSVFSLVVFSGCTSPLESDGPWERRIGVIEIGGSQWPPIQLPDTVRQGVPFAATVLTFGSSTCVRADGAEVHRIGRTAHVIPYDLVAVAGVCTDDLGPHPREVTLQFDQAGEAVVRVLGRTLLGASAQYEAQVLVVSGG
;
A
#
# COMPACT_ATOMS: atom_id res chain seq x y z
N MET A 1 -13.16 -32.45 -12.66
CA MET A 1 -13.37 -33.23 -11.41
C MET A 1 -12.92 -32.37 -10.25
N TYR A 2 -13.84 -31.89 -9.41
CA TYR A 2 -13.55 -30.99 -8.28
C TYR A 2 -13.68 -31.79 -6.98
N ARG A 3 -12.60 -31.88 -6.19
CA ARG A 3 -12.58 -32.58 -4.89
C ARG A 3 -12.67 -31.55 -3.78
N ARG A 4 -13.84 -31.48 -3.14
CA ARG A 4 -14.14 -30.69 -1.95
C ARG A 4 -13.83 -31.57 -0.73
N SER A 5 -12.83 -31.20 0.08
CA SER A 5 -12.66 -31.80 1.41
C SER A 5 -13.06 -30.78 2.46
N GLY A 6 -14.13 -31.09 3.19
CA GLY A 6 -14.42 -30.51 4.50
C GLY A 6 -13.72 -31.33 5.59
N GLY A 7 -13.45 -30.69 6.73
CA GLY A 7 -12.93 -31.34 7.93
C GLY A 7 -12.76 -30.32 9.05
N ALA A 8 -13.42 -30.61 10.18
CA ALA A 8 -13.76 -29.70 11.27
C ALA A 8 -12.82 -29.78 12.50
N HIS A 9 -13.10 -28.91 13.49
CA HIS A 9 -12.61 -28.86 14.88
C HIS A 9 -11.14 -28.45 15.07
N GLY A 10 -10.74 -27.65 16.05
CA GLY A 10 -11.37 -27.08 17.24
C GLY A 10 -10.26 -26.40 18.07
N GLY A 11 -10.62 -25.61 19.09
CA GLY A 11 -9.66 -25.14 20.10
C GLY A 11 -9.62 -23.62 20.28
N GLN A 12 -10.64 -23.07 20.94
CA GLN A 12 -10.57 -21.75 21.57
C GLN A 12 -9.73 -21.88 22.85
N GLY A 13 -8.49 -21.40 22.81
CA GLY A 13 -7.69 -21.10 24.00
C GLY A 13 -7.83 -19.62 24.37
N PRO A 14 -7.86 -19.25 25.66
CA PRO A 14 -7.94 -17.86 26.07
C PRO A 14 -6.63 -17.13 25.72
N VAL A 15 -6.74 -16.06 24.94
CA VAL A 15 -5.65 -15.16 24.58
C VAL A 15 -5.37 -14.24 25.78
N THR A 16 -4.25 -14.46 26.45
CA THR A 16 -3.73 -13.62 27.52
C THR A 16 -3.25 -12.29 26.92
N ILE A 17 -3.95 -11.19 27.22
CA ILE A 17 -3.60 -9.83 26.81
C ILE A 17 -2.50 -9.30 27.76
N PRO A 18 -1.28 -9.00 27.30
CA PRO A 18 -0.30 -8.30 28.11
C PRO A 18 -0.66 -6.81 28.24
N ARG A 19 -0.64 -6.32 29.48
CA ARG A 19 -0.91 -4.93 29.88
C ARG A 19 -0.07 -3.93 29.08
N LEU A 20 -0.75 -2.97 28.43
CA LEU A 20 -0.11 -1.73 27.98
C LEU A 20 0.41 -0.97 29.20
N ARG A 21 1.74 -0.86 29.29
CA ARG A 21 2.39 0.13 30.17
C ARG A 21 2.22 1.50 29.52
N SER A 22 1.57 2.39 30.26
CA SER A 22 1.53 3.82 30.01
C SER A 22 2.95 4.35 29.82
N PHE A 23 3.27 4.77 28.60
CA PHE A 23 4.48 5.52 28.32
C PHE A 23 4.33 6.91 28.95
N LEU A 24 5.16 7.13 29.97
CA LEU A 24 5.33 8.37 30.70
C LEU A 24 5.74 9.48 29.73
N LEU A 25 5.01 10.59 29.83
CA LEU A 25 5.30 11.87 29.23
C LEU A 25 6.74 12.31 29.54
N CYS A 26 7.42 12.74 28.49
CA CYS A 26 8.72 13.38 28.54
C CYS A 26 8.63 14.67 29.39
N PRO A 27 9.53 14.90 30.36
CA PRO A 27 9.55 16.14 31.13
C PRO A 27 10.14 17.29 30.28
N PRO A 28 9.74 18.55 30.52
CA PRO A 28 10.34 19.70 29.85
C PRO A 28 11.75 19.94 30.38
N SER A 29 12.66 20.20 29.45
CA SER A 29 14.05 20.53 29.69
C SER A 29 14.20 21.80 30.52
N SER A 30 15.04 21.68 31.53
CA SER A 30 15.63 22.73 32.34
C SER A 30 16.39 23.73 31.46
N LEU A 31 16.03 25.01 31.52
CA LEU A 31 16.97 26.09 31.24
C LEU A 31 17.16 26.93 32.49
N LEU A 32 18.32 26.73 33.09
CA LEU A 32 18.95 27.51 34.14
C LEU A 32 19.35 28.89 33.58
N LEU A 33 18.90 29.97 34.22
CA LEU A 33 19.68 31.21 34.31
C LEU A 33 19.54 31.78 35.74
N PRO A 34 20.65 31.97 36.47
CA PRO A 34 20.64 32.51 37.83
C PRO A 34 20.92 34.02 37.89
N ARG A 35 20.37 34.60 38.97
CA ARG A 35 20.84 35.72 39.82
C ARG A 35 20.68 37.17 39.34
N ASP A 36 19.73 37.83 40.02
CA ASP A 36 19.94 39.04 40.82
C ASP A 36 20.78 40.16 40.21
N VAL A 37 20.10 41.18 39.66
CA VAL A 37 20.16 42.55 40.22
C VAL A 37 18.78 43.16 40.07
N MET A 38 17.95 42.91 41.08
CA MET A 38 16.89 43.83 41.47
C MET A 38 17.56 45.12 41.93
N ASN A 39 17.11 46.27 41.44
CA ASN A 39 16.71 47.45 42.22
C ASN A 39 17.13 48.79 41.57
N ARG A 40 16.15 49.69 41.49
CA ARG A 40 16.23 51.15 41.39
C ARG A 40 16.53 51.76 40.02
N LEU A 41 15.46 52.08 39.30
CA LEU A 41 15.07 53.43 38.84
C LEU A 41 13.74 53.18 38.09
N GLY A 42 12.57 53.51 38.60
CA GLY A 42 12.21 54.85 39.05
C GLY A 42 11.28 55.46 38.00
N LEU A 43 9.99 55.21 38.19
CA LEU A 43 8.89 56.14 37.91
C LEU A 43 8.46 56.38 36.43
N ALA A 44 7.18 56.08 36.22
CA ALA A 44 6.21 56.81 35.38
C ALA A 44 6.35 56.73 33.85
N CYS A 45 5.45 55.95 33.24
CA CYS A 45 4.42 56.49 32.35
C CYS A 45 3.35 55.43 32.07
N LEU A 46 2.27 55.50 32.86
CA LEU A 46 0.96 54.94 32.52
C LEU A 46 0.33 55.79 31.41
N LEU A 47 0.44 55.37 30.15
CA LEU A 47 -0.44 55.76 29.03
C LEU A 47 -0.29 54.61 28.00
N GLY A 48 -1.20 53.65 27.90
CA GLY A 48 -2.48 53.80 27.23
C GLY A 48 -2.36 53.35 25.76
N SER A 49 -3.21 52.41 25.31
CA SER A 49 -3.35 51.95 23.91
C SER A 49 -2.21 51.02 23.43
N VAL A 50 -2.38 49.80 22.93
CA VAL A 50 -3.43 49.19 22.13
C VAL A 50 -3.38 47.68 22.41
N PHE A 51 -4.47 47.10 22.93
CA PHE A 51 -4.66 45.66 22.99
C PHE A 51 -5.02 45.21 21.57
N SER A 52 -4.02 45.11 20.69
CA SER A 52 -4.24 44.68 19.30
C SER A 52 -4.43 43.17 19.32
N LEU A 53 -5.70 42.78 19.43
CA LEU A 53 -6.21 41.44 19.19
C LEU A 53 -5.72 41.00 17.79
N VAL A 54 -4.58 40.32 17.72
CA VAL A 54 -4.17 39.60 16.51
C VAL A 54 -5.09 38.39 16.42
N VAL A 55 -6.25 38.61 15.80
CA VAL A 55 -7.17 37.55 15.40
C VAL A 55 -6.41 36.70 14.39
N PHE A 56 -5.99 35.52 14.83
CA PHE A 56 -5.55 34.43 13.99
C PHE A 56 -6.74 34.00 13.11
N SER A 57 -7.00 34.73 12.03
CA SER A 57 -7.85 34.24 10.93
C SER A 57 -7.02 33.29 10.07
N GLY A 58 -6.74 32.12 10.63
CA GLY A 58 -6.35 30.96 9.83
C GLY A 58 -7.59 30.47 9.10
N CYS A 59 -7.76 30.83 7.83
CA CYS A 59 -8.67 30.12 6.95
C CYS A 59 -8.09 28.71 6.72
N THR A 60 -8.44 27.76 7.59
CA THR A 60 -8.28 26.34 7.26
C THR A 60 -9.44 25.97 6.35
N SER A 61 -9.27 26.15 5.04
CA SER A 61 -10.09 25.45 4.07
C SER A 61 -10.02 23.96 4.41
N PRO A 62 -11.13 23.19 4.46
CA PRO A 62 -11.02 21.75 4.40
C PRO A 62 -10.50 21.44 2.99
N LEU A 63 -9.17 21.39 2.87
CA LEU A 63 -8.52 20.83 1.71
C LEU A 63 -9.04 19.40 1.60
N GLU A 64 -9.64 19.11 0.46
CA GLU A 64 -10.04 17.80 -0.06
C GLU A 64 -9.23 16.68 0.59
N SER A 65 -9.78 16.09 1.65
CA SER A 65 -9.23 14.84 2.16
C SER A 65 -9.74 13.81 1.18
N ASP A 66 -8.93 13.50 0.15
CA ASP A 66 -8.89 12.16 -0.41
C ASP A 66 -9.08 11.22 0.80
N GLY A 67 -10.20 10.49 0.84
CA GLY A 67 -10.49 9.60 1.95
C GLY A 67 -9.33 8.62 2.18
N PRO A 68 -9.23 7.98 3.35
CA PRO A 68 -8.14 7.05 3.60
C PRO A 68 -8.09 6.00 2.48
N TRP A 69 -6.90 5.72 1.97
CA TRP A 69 -6.63 4.69 0.97
C TRP A 69 -6.18 3.41 1.68
N GLU A 70 -6.68 2.26 1.24
CA GLU A 70 -6.31 0.96 1.79
C GLU A 70 -5.62 0.12 0.72
N ARG A 71 -4.47 -0.47 1.07
CA ARG A 71 -3.76 -1.41 0.21
C ARG A 71 -4.45 -2.77 0.22
N ARG A 72 -4.84 -3.27 -0.96
CA ARG A 72 -5.51 -4.56 -1.14
C ARG A 72 -4.85 -5.34 -2.28
N ILE A 73 -4.94 -6.67 -2.25
CA ILE A 73 -4.56 -7.49 -3.40
C ILE A 73 -5.41 -7.09 -4.61
N GLY A 74 -4.81 -7.01 -5.80
CA GLY A 74 -5.49 -6.52 -6.99
C GLY A 74 -6.52 -7.49 -7.59
N VAL A 75 -7.55 -6.94 -8.25
CA VAL A 75 -8.54 -7.73 -8.98
C VAL A 75 -7.95 -8.16 -10.32
N ILE A 76 -7.77 -9.46 -10.55
CA ILE A 76 -7.22 -10.00 -11.80
C ILE A 76 -8.28 -10.71 -12.64
N GLU A 77 -9.45 -10.98 -12.09
CA GLU A 77 -10.53 -11.70 -12.78
C GLU A 77 -11.86 -10.96 -12.65
N ILE A 78 -12.37 -10.45 -13.77
CA ILE A 78 -13.63 -9.71 -13.84
C ILE A 78 -14.76 -10.50 -14.53
N GLY A 79 -14.54 -11.78 -14.82
CA GLY A 79 -15.47 -12.66 -15.54
C GLY A 79 -15.51 -12.36 -17.04
N GLY A 80 -15.12 -13.34 -17.87
CA GLY A 80 -15.21 -13.21 -19.34
C GLY A 80 -14.29 -12.17 -19.99
N SER A 81 -13.31 -11.62 -19.25
CA SER A 81 -12.32 -10.70 -19.82
C SER A 81 -11.42 -11.40 -20.83
N GLN A 82 -11.17 -10.72 -21.95
CA GLN A 82 -10.20 -11.15 -22.97
C GLN A 82 -8.77 -10.71 -22.65
N TRP A 83 -8.56 -9.86 -21.62
CA TRP A 83 -7.24 -9.37 -21.27
C TRP A 83 -6.58 -10.28 -20.23
N PRO A 84 -5.45 -10.92 -20.56
CA PRO A 84 -4.76 -11.77 -19.61
C PRO A 84 -4.21 -10.91 -18.45
N PRO A 85 -4.28 -11.39 -17.20
CA PRO A 85 -3.74 -10.70 -16.02
C PRO A 85 -2.25 -10.37 -16.09
N ILE A 86 -1.50 -11.02 -16.99
CA ILE A 86 -0.09 -10.74 -17.21
C ILE A 86 0.26 -10.84 -18.69
N GLN A 87 1.11 -9.92 -19.13
CA GLN A 87 1.74 -9.94 -20.44
C GLN A 87 3.24 -10.17 -20.24
N LEU A 88 3.76 -11.17 -20.94
CA LEU A 88 5.15 -11.61 -20.89
C LEU A 88 5.73 -11.60 -22.30
N PRO A 89 7.05 -11.39 -22.47
CA PRO A 89 7.74 -11.82 -23.67
C PRO A 89 7.62 -13.35 -23.83
N ASP A 90 7.53 -13.85 -25.06
CA ASP A 90 7.49 -15.30 -25.33
C ASP A 90 8.80 -16.00 -24.93
N THR A 91 9.91 -15.27 -25.02
CA THR A 91 11.26 -15.79 -24.75
C THR A 91 12.11 -14.75 -24.04
N VAL A 92 12.87 -15.20 -23.03
CA VAL A 92 13.77 -14.38 -22.21
C VAL A 92 15.12 -15.08 -22.01
N ARG A 93 16.15 -14.34 -21.59
CA ARG A 93 17.48 -14.90 -21.35
C ARG A 93 17.67 -15.28 -19.88
N GLN A 94 18.30 -16.42 -19.65
CA GLN A 94 18.71 -16.88 -18.33
C GLN A 94 19.57 -15.81 -17.64
N GLY A 95 19.24 -15.51 -16.38
CA GLY A 95 19.97 -14.54 -15.55
C GLY A 95 19.76 -13.08 -15.94
N VAL A 96 18.95 -12.78 -16.96
CA VAL A 96 18.69 -11.41 -17.41
C VAL A 96 17.32 -10.95 -16.90
N PRO A 97 17.25 -9.84 -16.14
CA PRO A 97 15.97 -9.24 -15.77
C PRO A 97 15.17 -8.80 -16.99
N PHE A 98 13.86 -9.01 -16.97
CA PHE A 98 12.93 -8.56 -18.00
C PHE A 98 11.67 -7.97 -17.38
N ALA A 99 11.03 -7.05 -18.12
CA ALA A 99 9.77 -6.43 -17.72
C ALA A 99 8.58 -7.31 -18.10
N ALA A 100 7.65 -7.47 -17.16
CA ALA A 100 6.33 -8.04 -17.37
C ALA A 100 5.26 -7.02 -16.98
N THR A 101 4.14 -6.99 -17.70
CA THR A 101 3.03 -6.10 -17.36
C THR A 101 1.93 -6.89 -16.67
N VAL A 102 1.64 -6.56 -15.42
CA VAL A 102 0.53 -7.14 -14.66
C VAL A 102 -0.67 -6.20 -14.76
N LEU A 103 -1.84 -6.75 -15.10
CA LEU A 103 -3.09 -6.03 -15.19
C LEU A 103 -3.97 -6.36 -13.99
N THR A 104 -4.42 -5.33 -13.28
CA THR A 104 -5.58 -5.44 -12.37
C THR A 104 -6.73 -4.58 -12.88
N PHE A 105 -7.89 -4.68 -12.24
CA PHE A 105 -9.12 -4.02 -12.67
C PHE A 105 -9.78 -3.24 -11.54
N GLY A 106 -10.30 -2.07 -11.87
CA GLY A 106 -11.03 -1.23 -10.92
C GLY A 106 -11.48 0.09 -11.52
N SER A 107 -12.24 0.86 -10.74
CA SER A 107 -12.66 2.22 -11.09
C SER A 107 -11.48 3.17 -11.19
N SER A 108 -11.45 4.03 -12.20
CA SER A 108 -10.38 4.99 -12.42
C SER A 108 -10.23 6.04 -11.31
N THR A 109 -11.28 6.32 -10.54
CA THR A 109 -11.22 7.31 -9.45
C THR A 109 -10.98 6.71 -8.07
N CYS A 110 -11.25 5.41 -7.88
CA CYS A 110 -11.15 4.75 -6.57
C CYS A 110 -10.08 3.67 -6.48
N VAL A 111 -9.40 3.36 -7.57
CA VAL A 111 -8.34 2.34 -7.61
C VAL A 111 -7.09 2.96 -8.23
N ARG A 112 -5.95 2.71 -7.59
CA ARG A 112 -4.61 3.06 -8.10
C ARG A 112 -3.69 1.86 -7.98
N ALA A 113 -2.80 1.65 -8.95
CA ALA A 113 -1.80 0.60 -8.87
C ALA A 113 -0.78 0.87 -7.73
N ASP A 114 -0.43 -0.17 -6.96
CA ASP A 114 0.48 -0.09 -5.81
C ASP A 114 1.54 -1.21 -5.82
N GLY A 115 2.19 -1.33 -6.98
CA GLY A 115 3.24 -2.30 -7.22
C GLY A 115 2.76 -3.76 -7.15
N ALA A 116 3.73 -4.65 -6.94
CA ALA A 116 3.51 -6.08 -6.77
C ALA A 116 4.63 -6.69 -5.92
N GLU A 117 4.30 -7.77 -5.23
CA GLU A 117 5.28 -8.63 -4.59
C GLU A 117 5.62 -9.79 -5.53
N VAL A 118 6.91 -10.13 -5.63
CA VAL A 118 7.41 -11.20 -6.50
C VAL A 118 8.23 -12.18 -5.66
N HIS A 119 7.80 -13.44 -5.65
CA HIS A 119 8.55 -14.54 -5.05
C HIS A 119 8.93 -15.56 -6.09
N ARG A 120 10.19 -16.00 -6.10
CA ARG A 120 10.69 -16.96 -7.07
C ARG A 120 11.06 -18.26 -6.37
N ILE A 121 10.57 -19.38 -6.91
CA ILE A 121 10.87 -20.72 -6.43
C ILE A 121 11.21 -21.58 -7.65
N GLY A 122 12.50 -21.82 -7.87
CA GLY A 122 12.99 -22.51 -9.07
C GLY A 122 12.57 -21.77 -10.35
N ARG A 123 11.84 -22.47 -11.22
CA ARG A 123 11.31 -21.95 -12.50
C ARG A 123 9.90 -21.37 -12.37
N THR A 124 9.41 -21.16 -11.15
CA THR A 124 8.10 -20.54 -10.92
C THR A 124 8.28 -19.18 -10.26
N ALA A 125 7.66 -18.15 -10.84
CA ALA A 125 7.52 -16.82 -10.24
C ALA A 125 6.07 -16.63 -9.77
N HIS A 126 5.88 -16.35 -8.49
CA HIS A 126 4.61 -15.93 -7.91
C HIS A 126 4.57 -14.41 -7.88
N VAL A 127 3.52 -13.82 -8.45
CA VAL A 127 3.33 -12.37 -8.52
C VAL A 127 2.02 -12.02 -7.83
N ILE A 128 2.07 -11.18 -6.79
CA ILE A 128 0.91 -10.68 -6.05
C ILE A 128 0.80 -9.18 -6.33
N PRO A 129 -0.06 -8.73 -7.26
CA PRO A 129 -0.29 -7.31 -7.47
C PRO A 129 -1.10 -6.70 -6.33
N TYR A 130 -0.81 -5.44 -6.00
CA TYR A 130 -1.55 -4.69 -4.98
C TYR A 130 -2.10 -3.39 -5.55
N ASP A 131 -3.30 -3.01 -5.11
CA ASP A 131 -3.95 -1.75 -5.44
C ASP A 131 -4.19 -0.93 -4.17
N LEU A 132 -4.10 0.39 -4.28
CA LEU A 132 -4.71 1.30 -3.31
C LEU A 132 -6.17 1.50 -3.69
N VAL A 133 -7.07 1.28 -2.72
CA VAL A 133 -8.51 1.41 -2.89
C VAL A 133 -9.03 2.48 -1.94
N ALA A 134 -9.78 3.45 -2.46
CA ALA A 134 -10.41 4.48 -1.63
C ALA A 134 -11.42 3.84 -0.66
N VAL A 135 -11.31 4.15 0.63
CA VAL A 135 -12.22 3.63 1.68
C VAL A 135 -13.51 4.43 1.76
N ALA A 136 -13.46 5.71 1.36
CA ALA A 136 -14.60 6.61 1.29
C ALA A 136 -14.49 7.49 0.04
N GLY A 137 -15.62 7.91 -0.52
CA GLY A 137 -15.68 8.74 -1.73
C GLY A 137 -16.72 8.23 -2.72
N VAL A 138 -16.94 9.00 -3.78
CA VAL A 138 -17.76 8.60 -4.92
C VAL A 138 -16.86 8.05 -6.01
N CYS A 139 -17.04 6.77 -6.34
CA CYS A 139 -16.32 6.13 -7.43
C CYS A 139 -17.08 6.33 -8.74
N THR A 140 -16.36 6.50 -9.84
CA THR A 140 -16.94 6.36 -11.17
C THR A 140 -17.34 4.90 -11.38
N ASP A 141 -18.46 4.66 -12.07
CA ASP A 141 -18.99 3.31 -12.38
C ASP A 141 -18.23 2.65 -13.55
N ASP A 142 -16.99 3.06 -13.80
CA ASP A 142 -16.13 2.47 -14.80
C ASP A 142 -15.38 1.27 -14.24
N LEU A 143 -15.05 0.33 -15.12
CA LEU A 143 -14.19 -0.79 -14.82
C LEU A 143 -13.06 -0.81 -15.86
N GLY A 144 -11.91 -0.27 -15.48
CA GLY A 144 -10.75 -0.12 -16.35
C GLY A 144 -9.56 -0.98 -15.92
N PRO A 145 -8.62 -1.25 -16.83
CA PRO A 145 -7.36 -1.89 -16.49
C PRO A 145 -6.39 -0.90 -15.81
N HIS A 146 -5.65 -1.40 -14.82
CA HIS A 146 -4.61 -0.68 -14.09
C HIS A 146 -3.26 -1.40 -14.28
N PRO A 147 -2.52 -1.10 -15.36
CA PRO A 147 -1.26 -1.77 -15.66
C PRO A 147 -0.16 -1.39 -14.66
N ARG A 148 0.71 -2.34 -14.34
CA ARG A 148 1.96 -2.10 -13.63
C ARG A 148 3.08 -2.97 -14.17
N GLU A 149 4.28 -2.41 -14.21
CA GLU A 149 5.48 -3.15 -14.58
C GLU A 149 6.02 -3.91 -13.37
N VAL A 150 6.41 -5.16 -13.58
CA VAL A 150 7.15 -5.96 -12.61
C VAL A 150 8.40 -6.52 -13.28
N THR A 151 9.53 -6.49 -12.57
CA THR A 151 10.78 -7.07 -13.06
C THR A 151 10.88 -8.53 -12.64
N LEU A 152 11.01 -9.41 -13.62
CA LEU A 152 11.19 -10.85 -13.43
C LEU A 152 12.57 -11.27 -13.92
N GLN A 153 13.08 -12.40 -13.41
CA GLN A 153 14.33 -13.01 -13.84
C GLN A 153 14.23 -14.51 -13.59
N PHE A 154 14.83 -15.34 -14.44
CA PHE A 154 14.94 -16.77 -14.19
C PHE A 154 16.38 -17.21 -14.33
N ASP A 155 16.88 -17.93 -13.33
CA ASP A 155 18.30 -18.34 -13.26
C ASP A 155 18.54 -19.72 -13.89
N GLN A 156 17.50 -20.34 -14.44
CA GLN A 156 17.55 -21.65 -15.10
C GLN A 156 16.88 -21.58 -16.46
N ALA A 157 17.52 -22.15 -17.48
CA ALA A 157 16.93 -22.30 -18.81
C ALA A 157 15.79 -23.35 -18.82
N GLY A 158 14.92 -23.25 -19.82
CA GLY A 158 13.74 -24.09 -20.03
C GLY A 158 12.42 -23.34 -19.85
N GLU A 159 11.31 -24.07 -19.85
CA GLU A 159 9.99 -23.50 -19.58
C GLU A 159 9.89 -23.05 -18.12
N ALA A 160 9.50 -21.79 -17.94
CA ALA A 160 9.20 -21.19 -16.65
C ALA A 160 7.73 -20.78 -16.57
N VAL A 161 7.19 -20.80 -15.35
CA VAL A 161 5.79 -20.45 -15.05
C VAL A 161 5.75 -19.15 -14.29
N VAL A 162 4.90 -18.23 -14.71
CA VAL A 162 4.54 -17.04 -13.94
C VAL A 162 3.10 -17.20 -13.47
N ARG A 163 2.92 -17.30 -12.14
CA ARG A 163 1.62 -17.40 -11.49
C ARG A 163 1.25 -16.06 -10.86
N VAL A 164 0.20 -15.43 -11.37
CA VAL A 164 -0.39 -14.24 -10.78
C VAL A 164 -1.44 -14.65 -9.76
N LEU A 165 -1.32 -14.14 -8.54
CA LEU A 165 -2.23 -14.40 -7.43
C LEU A 165 -2.98 -13.11 -7.09
N GLY A 166 -4.28 -13.10 -7.34
CA GLY A 166 -5.11 -11.92 -7.16
C GLY A 166 -6.46 -12.27 -6.56
N ARG A 167 -7.45 -11.42 -6.85
CA ARG A 167 -8.85 -11.68 -6.52
C ARG A 167 -9.78 -11.52 -7.72
N THR A 168 -10.98 -12.06 -7.61
CA THR A 168 -12.10 -11.77 -8.51
C THR A 168 -12.72 -10.42 -8.15
N LEU A 169 -13.56 -9.89 -9.03
CA LEU A 169 -14.34 -8.68 -8.77
C LEU A 169 -15.23 -8.81 -7.51
N LEU A 170 -15.68 -10.03 -7.20
CA LEU A 170 -16.48 -10.36 -6.01
C LEU A 170 -15.63 -10.60 -4.75
N GLY A 171 -14.30 -10.48 -4.83
CA GLY A 171 -13.38 -10.62 -3.70
C GLY A 171 -12.93 -12.04 -3.38
N ALA A 172 -13.33 -13.05 -4.17
CA ALA A 172 -12.78 -14.41 -4.03
C ALA A 172 -11.32 -14.46 -4.51
N SER A 173 -10.50 -15.38 -4.00
CA SER A 173 -9.14 -15.57 -4.53
C SER A 173 -9.18 -16.03 -5.99
N ALA A 174 -8.31 -15.47 -6.82
CA ALA A 174 -8.15 -15.81 -8.23
C ALA A 174 -6.67 -16.10 -8.53
N GLN A 175 -6.42 -16.96 -9.52
CA GLN A 175 -5.07 -17.22 -10.00
C GLN A 175 -5.05 -17.32 -11.52
N TYR A 176 -3.94 -16.90 -12.11
CA TYR A 176 -3.68 -17.02 -13.54
C TYR A 176 -2.25 -17.50 -13.76
N GLU A 177 -2.03 -18.39 -14.73
CA GLU A 177 -0.70 -18.88 -15.08
C GLU A 177 -0.38 -18.54 -16.53
N ALA A 178 0.84 -18.06 -16.74
CA ALA A 178 1.44 -17.87 -18.05
C ALA A 178 2.80 -18.56 -18.10
N GLN A 179 3.23 -18.94 -19.29
CA GLN A 179 4.52 -19.59 -19.53
C GLN A 179 5.44 -18.65 -20.28
N VAL A 180 6.73 -18.80 -20.05
CA VAL A 180 7.79 -18.11 -20.79
C VAL A 180 8.95 -19.07 -21.03
N LEU A 181 9.52 -19.04 -22.23
CA LEU A 181 10.70 -19.83 -22.55
C LEU A 181 11.97 -19.08 -22.09
N VAL A 182 12.75 -19.70 -21.22
CA VAL A 182 14.05 -19.15 -20.79
C VAL A 182 15.15 -19.82 -21.59
N VAL A 183 15.86 -19.06 -22.43
CA VAL A 183 17.02 -19.57 -23.19
C VAL A 183 18.32 -19.30 -22.46
N SER A 184 19.29 -20.21 -22.60
CA SER A 184 20.64 -20.02 -22.07
C SER A 184 21.30 -18.79 -22.71
N GLY A 185 21.96 -17.98 -21.89
CA GLY A 185 22.89 -16.97 -22.39
C GLY A 185 24.12 -17.68 -22.98
N GLY A 186 24.41 -17.43 -24.26
CA GLY A 186 25.66 -17.85 -24.89
C GLY A 186 26.83 -16.95 -24.52
#